data_AF-A0A4R3XSJ6-F1
#
_entry.id   AF-A0A4R3XSJ6-F1
#
_cell.length_a   1.000
_cell.length_b   1.000
_cell.length_c   1.000
_cell.angle_alpha   90.00
_cell.angle_beta   90.00
_cell.angle_gamma   90.00
#
_symmetry.space_group_name_H-M   'P 1'
#
loop_
_entity.id
_entity.type
_entity.pdbx_description
1 polymer ?
#
loop_
_entity_poly.entity_id
_entity_poly.type
_entity_poly.pdbx_seq_one_letter_code
_entity_poly.pdbx_strand_id
1 'polypeptide(L)'
;MKEDQLAEKLNDLIPKSLDNIIRQNREMAELRLATDAEISAIEKNIQGQDMVKDAINDWRLISLCVKTLNLSQVLLLGKSEQEKCPWITSQVISVDFGRGLVYTKSGSLYKLLNRGEGEPPSEDLIRICAALHLWGSGPLLGVPHFFD
;
A
#
# COMPACT_ATOMS: atom_id res chain seq x y z
N MET A 1 -22.38 -7.76 -27.54
CA MET A 1 -21.42 -7.14 -28.49
C MET A 1 -20.95 -5.73 -28.12
N LYS A 2 -21.77 -4.82 -27.54
CA LYS A 2 -21.27 -3.53 -27.00
C LYS A 2 -20.89 -3.60 -25.50
N GLU A 3 -21.59 -4.40 -24.71
CA GLU A 3 -21.31 -4.54 -23.26
C GLU A 3 -20.01 -5.32 -23.00
N ASP A 4 -19.77 -6.40 -23.75
CA ASP A 4 -18.57 -7.25 -23.58
C ASP A 4 -17.27 -6.46 -23.85
N GLN A 5 -17.26 -5.60 -24.88
CA GLN A 5 -16.10 -4.77 -25.21
C GLN A 5 -15.84 -3.65 -24.19
N LEU A 6 -16.88 -3.19 -23.49
CA LEU A 6 -16.74 -2.17 -22.44
C LEU A 6 -16.21 -2.81 -21.14
N ALA A 7 -16.71 -3.99 -20.79
CA ALA A 7 -16.22 -4.76 -19.65
C ALA A 7 -14.75 -5.18 -19.83
N GLU A 8 -14.36 -5.61 -21.03
CA GLU A 8 -12.95 -5.90 -21.35
C GLU A 8 -12.06 -4.67 -21.20
N LYS A 9 -12.48 -3.51 -21.72
CA LYS A 9 -11.73 -2.25 -21.59
C LYS A 9 -11.61 -1.78 -20.14
N LEU A 10 -12.64 -1.98 -19.32
CA LEU A 10 -12.61 -1.67 -17.88
C LEU A 10 -11.63 -2.59 -17.15
N ASN A 11 -11.62 -3.88 -17.47
CA ASN A 11 -10.68 -4.83 -16.88
C ASN A 11 -9.22 -4.51 -17.24
N ASP A 12 -8.95 -3.99 -18.44
CA ASP A 12 -7.61 -3.56 -18.83
C ASP A 12 -7.11 -2.32 -18.07
N LEU A 13 -8.01 -1.54 -17.47
CA LEU A 13 -7.63 -0.39 -16.64
C LEU A 13 -7.15 -0.80 -15.25
N ILE A 14 -7.61 -1.95 -14.73
CA ILE A 14 -7.25 -2.44 -13.40
C ILE A 14 -5.80 -2.95 -13.42
N PRO A 15 -4.90 -2.43 -12.56
CA PRO A 15 -3.56 -2.97 -12.44
C PRO A 15 -3.59 -4.44 -12.06
N LYS A 16 -2.71 -5.24 -12.68
CA LYS A 16 -2.59 -6.69 -12.41
C LYS A 16 -1.52 -7.01 -11.36
N SER A 17 -0.70 -6.02 -11.02
CA SER A 17 0.33 -6.08 -9.98
C SER A 17 0.70 -4.66 -9.52
N LEU A 18 1.47 -4.56 -8.44
CA LEU A 18 2.10 -3.34 -7.92
C LEU A 18 2.97 -2.68 -9.00
N ASP A 19 3.73 -3.46 -9.77
CA ASP A 19 4.54 -2.93 -10.88
C ASP A 19 3.67 -2.30 -11.98
N ASN A 20 2.45 -2.80 -12.17
CA ASN A 20 1.51 -2.27 -13.17
C ASN A 20 0.82 -0.95 -12.76
N ILE A 21 0.97 -0.51 -11.51
CA ILE A 21 0.34 0.72 -11.01
C ILE A 21 1.02 1.97 -11.59
N ILE A 22 2.35 2.04 -11.53
CA ILE A 22 3.11 3.16 -12.10
C ILE A 22 3.26 2.89 -13.60
N ARG A 23 2.64 3.71 -14.45
CA ARG A 23 2.66 3.52 -15.92
C ARG A 23 3.57 4.51 -16.63
N GLN A 24 3.84 5.65 -16.02
CA GLN A 24 4.79 6.64 -16.50
C GLN A 24 5.94 6.76 -15.52
N ASN A 25 7.13 7.12 -16.00
CA ASN A 25 8.30 7.34 -15.17
C ASN A 25 8.71 6.10 -14.33
N ARG A 26 8.56 4.88 -14.89
CA ARG A 26 8.94 3.60 -14.24
C ARG A 26 10.44 3.48 -13.96
N GLU A 27 11.22 4.19 -14.75
CA GLU A 27 12.65 4.39 -14.55
C GLU A 27 12.96 5.29 -13.35
N MET A 28 12.02 6.15 -12.94
CA MET A 28 12.17 7.04 -11.80
C MET A 28 11.57 6.50 -10.52
N ALA A 29 10.46 5.76 -10.62
CA ALA A 29 9.75 5.24 -9.46
C ALA A 29 9.19 3.83 -9.70
N GLU A 30 9.05 3.09 -8.61
CA GLU A 30 8.42 1.76 -8.61
C GLU A 30 7.61 1.55 -7.34
N LEU A 31 6.62 0.66 -7.44
CA LEU A 31 5.88 0.14 -6.31
C LEU A 31 6.08 -1.37 -6.28
N ARG A 32 6.45 -1.90 -5.13
CA ARG A 32 6.74 -3.34 -4.95
C ARG A 32 6.49 -3.77 -3.52
N LEU A 33 6.56 -5.07 -3.25
CA LEU A 33 6.65 -5.55 -1.87
C LEU A 33 7.92 -4.98 -1.21
N ALA A 34 7.82 -4.68 0.09
CA ALA A 34 8.95 -4.23 0.88
C ALA A 34 10.01 -5.33 0.97
N THR A 35 11.28 -4.95 0.79
CA THR A 35 12.40 -5.89 0.95
C THR A 35 12.68 -6.17 2.42
N ASP A 36 13.35 -7.29 2.70
CA ASP A 36 13.78 -7.62 4.06
C ASP A 36 14.66 -6.51 4.66
N ALA A 37 15.54 -5.89 3.87
CA ALA A 37 16.39 -4.79 4.34
C ALA A 37 15.56 -3.55 4.75
N GLU A 38 14.52 -3.21 3.99
CA GLU A 38 13.61 -2.10 4.33
C GLU A 38 12.80 -2.43 5.58
N ILE A 39 12.31 -3.66 5.70
CA ILE A 39 11.55 -4.14 6.86
C ILE A 39 12.44 -4.10 8.12
N SER A 40 13.65 -4.65 8.06
CA SER A 40 14.60 -4.62 9.18
C SER A 40 14.98 -3.20 9.59
N ALA A 41 15.02 -2.24 8.65
CA ALA A 41 15.33 -0.85 8.97
C ALA A 41 14.24 -0.15 9.82
N ILE A 42 12.99 -0.60 9.70
CA ILE A 42 11.85 -0.09 10.47
C ILE A 42 11.45 -1.02 11.63
N GLU A 43 12.04 -2.20 11.75
CA GLU A 43 11.75 -3.14 12.83
C GLU A 43 12.28 -2.63 14.16
N LYS A 44 11.37 -2.26 15.08
CA LYS A 44 11.69 -1.68 16.39
C LYS A 44 10.60 -2.02 17.39
N ASN A 45 10.98 -2.19 18.65
CA ASN A 45 10.02 -2.30 19.73
C ASN A 45 9.19 -1.01 19.84
N ILE A 46 7.88 -1.13 19.68
CA ILE A 46 6.97 0.00 19.84
C ILE A 46 6.67 0.13 21.33
N GLN A 47 7.16 1.20 21.95
CA GLN A 47 6.90 1.51 23.36
C GLN A 47 5.72 2.49 23.49
N GLY A 48 4.96 2.37 24.57
CA GLY A 48 3.83 3.26 24.86
C GLY A 48 2.50 2.54 25.01
N GLN A 49 1.51 3.31 25.47
CA GLN A 49 0.11 2.90 25.66
C GLN A 49 -0.81 3.59 24.65
N ASP A 50 -0.26 4.00 23.50
CA ASP A 50 -1.07 4.62 22.45
C ASP A 50 -2.23 3.69 22.08
N MET A 51 -3.40 4.29 21.91
CA MET A 51 -4.59 3.54 21.58
C MET A 51 -4.46 3.00 20.16
N VAL A 52 -4.68 1.68 20.01
CA VAL A 52 -4.78 1.06 18.69
C VAL A 52 -5.97 1.68 17.96
N LYS A 53 -5.69 2.31 16.81
CA LYS A 53 -6.70 2.96 15.97
C LYS A 53 -7.58 1.93 15.28
N ASP A 54 -6.97 0.87 14.77
CA ASP A 54 -7.64 -0.21 14.03
C ASP A 54 -6.74 -1.46 13.96
N ALA A 55 -7.30 -2.59 13.52
CA ALA A 55 -6.58 -3.81 13.18
C ALA A 55 -6.61 -4.05 11.67
N ILE A 56 -5.47 -4.42 11.09
CA ILE A 56 -5.32 -4.70 9.66
C ILE A 56 -5.06 -6.19 9.47
N ASN A 57 -5.93 -6.83 8.70
CA ASN A 57 -5.88 -8.24 8.32
C ASN A 57 -5.43 -8.40 6.87
N ASP A 58 -5.03 -9.61 6.47
CA ASP A 58 -4.47 -9.90 5.13
C ASP A 58 -3.42 -8.85 4.72
N TRP A 59 -2.54 -8.49 5.67
CA TRP A 59 -1.69 -7.32 5.53
C TRP A 59 -0.40 -7.61 4.76
N ARG A 60 0.10 -6.61 4.05
CA ARG A 60 1.39 -6.61 3.32
C ARG A 60 2.12 -5.29 3.59
N LEU A 61 3.44 -5.35 3.63
CA LEU A 61 4.28 -4.16 3.58
C LEU A 61 4.71 -3.94 2.13
N ILE A 62 4.41 -2.76 1.59
CA ILE A 62 4.80 -2.36 0.23
C ILE A 62 5.73 -1.15 0.30
N SER A 63 6.60 -1.00 -0.69
CA SER A 63 7.52 0.12 -0.81
C SER A 63 7.19 0.95 -2.03
N LEU A 64 6.99 2.25 -1.83
CA LEU A 64 7.04 3.25 -2.89
C LEU A 64 8.47 3.78 -2.97
N CYS A 65 9.17 3.43 -4.05
CA CYS A 65 10.56 3.81 -4.26
C CYS A 65 10.66 4.90 -5.32
N VAL A 66 11.43 5.94 -5.03
CA VAL A 66 11.83 6.98 -5.98
C VAL A 66 13.33 6.83 -6.22
N LYS A 67 13.68 6.12 -7.28
CA LYS A 67 15.03 5.68 -7.66
C LYS A 67 15.98 6.87 -7.81
N THR A 68 15.53 7.94 -8.47
CA THR A 68 16.34 9.15 -8.73
C THR A 68 16.76 9.90 -7.47
N LEU A 69 16.00 9.75 -6.38
CA LEU A 69 16.29 10.38 -5.09
C LEU A 69 16.86 9.40 -4.07
N ASN A 70 17.00 8.11 -4.44
CA ASN A 70 17.32 7.02 -3.53
C ASN A 70 16.43 7.03 -2.27
N LEU A 71 15.13 7.30 -2.46
CA LEU A 71 14.14 7.34 -1.39
C LEU A 71 13.23 6.12 -1.49
N SER A 72 12.94 5.50 -0.36
CA SER A 72 11.94 4.44 -0.26
C SER A 72 11.05 4.69 0.96
N GLN A 73 9.74 4.54 0.78
CA GLN A 73 8.75 4.65 1.85
C GLN A 73 7.99 3.34 1.95
N VAL A 74 8.07 2.71 3.12
CA VAL A 74 7.27 1.52 3.43
C VAL A 74 5.87 1.95 3.85
N LEU A 75 4.85 1.31 3.31
CA LEU A 75 3.43 1.52 3.58
C LEU A 75 2.81 0.20 4.06
N LEU A 76 1.82 0.27 4.94
CA LEU A 76 1.01 -0.88 5.32
C LEU A 76 -0.24 -0.93 4.44
N LEU A 77 -0.44 -2.06 3.76
CA LEU A 77 -1.61 -2.39 2.96
C LEU A 77 -2.32 -3.58 3.61
N GLY A 78 -3.65 -3.63 3.54
CA GLY A 78 -4.43 -4.79 3.93
C GLY A 78 -5.90 -4.43 4.15
N LYS A 79 -6.64 -5.26 4.86
CA LYS A 79 -8.07 -5.07 5.13
C LYS A 79 -8.28 -4.49 6.52
N SER A 80 -8.92 -3.33 6.59
CA SER A 80 -9.34 -2.74 7.86
C SER A 80 -10.42 -3.60 8.52
N GLU A 81 -10.24 -3.95 9.80
CA GLU A 81 -11.27 -4.66 10.56
C GLU A 81 -12.41 -3.74 10.99
N GLN A 82 -12.17 -2.43 11.13
CA GLN A 82 -13.23 -1.47 11.43
C GLN A 82 -14.06 -1.13 10.18
N GLU A 83 -13.42 -0.73 9.09
CA GLU A 83 -14.08 -0.24 7.86
C GLU A 83 -14.48 -1.37 6.90
N LYS A 84 -13.97 -2.59 7.12
CA LYS A 84 -14.24 -3.80 6.30
C LYS A 84 -13.91 -3.63 4.81
N CYS A 85 -12.93 -2.78 4.49
CA CYS A 85 -12.47 -2.50 3.14
C CYS A 85 -10.94 -2.48 3.04
N PRO A 86 -10.37 -2.54 1.82
CA PRO A 86 -8.95 -2.31 1.59
C PRO A 86 -8.49 -0.98 2.17
N TRP A 87 -7.35 -1.01 2.84
CA TRP A 87 -6.76 0.10 3.55
C TRP A 87 -5.28 0.20 3.23
N ILE A 88 -4.81 1.43 3.03
CA ILE A 88 -3.39 1.74 2.89
C ILE A 88 -3.05 2.89 3.83
N THR A 89 -1.98 2.74 4.60
CA THR A 89 -1.56 3.75 5.57
C THR A 89 -0.62 4.79 4.95
N SER A 90 -0.37 5.86 5.71
CA SER A 90 0.82 6.68 5.51
C SER A 90 2.11 5.86 5.78
N GLN A 91 3.27 6.47 5.55
CA GLN A 91 4.59 5.85 5.79
C GLN A 91 4.67 5.16 7.16
N VAL A 92 5.07 3.88 7.16
CA VAL A 92 5.40 3.13 8.36
C VAL A 92 6.74 3.63 8.89
N ILE A 93 6.74 4.00 10.17
CA ILE A 93 7.94 4.48 10.89
C ILE A 93 8.55 3.35 11.72
N SER A 94 7.70 2.49 12.28
CA SER A 94 8.16 1.30 12.98
C SER A 94 7.16 0.15 12.90
N VAL A 95 7.69 -1.07 12.90
CA VAL A 95 6.92 -2.31 13.03
C VAL A 95 7.49 -3.13 14.19
N ASP A 96 6.60 -3.68 15.00
CA ASP A 96 6.90 -4.60 16.09
C ASP A 96 6.17 -5.92 15.81
N PHE A 97 6.87 -6.88 15.21
CA PHE A 97 6.27 -8.18 14.87
C PHE A 97 5.98 -9.03 16.12
N GLY A 98 6.74 -8.86 17.21
CA GLY A 98 6.53 -9.59 18.46
C GLY A 98 5.20 -9.23 19.11
N ARG A 99 4.77 -7.97 18.99
CA ARG A 99 3.47 -7.49 19.48
C ARG A 99 2.40 -7.41 18.38
N GLY A 100 2.78 -7.58 17.12
CA GLY A 100 1.92 -7.38 15.97
C GLY A 100 1.41 -5.93 15.88
N LEU A 101 2.31 -4.95 15.94
CA LEU A 101 1.95 -3.52 15.90
C LEU A 101 2.71 -2.78 14.80
N VAL A 102 2.04 -1.78 14.21
CA VAL A 102 2.62 -0.85 13.23
C VAL A 102 2.33 0.59 13.64
N TYR A 103 3.37 1.41 13.67
CA TYR A 103 3.26 2.84 13.92
C TYR A 103 3.61 3.64 12.66
N THR A 104 2.77 4.61 12.35
CA THR A 104 2.82 5.36 11.08
C THR A 104 3.17 6.82 11.28
N LYS A 105 3.64 7.48 10.22
CA LYS A 105 4.07 8.88 10.25
C LYS A 105 2.95 9.84 10.63
N SER A 106 1.69 9.48 10.36
CA SER A 106 0.52 10.24 10.80
C SER A 106 0.20 10.07 12.29
N GLY A 107 1.03 9.38 13.07
CA GLY A 107 0.83 9.13 14.50
C GLY A 107 -0.25 8.07 14.80
N SER A 108 -0.60 7.24 13.82
CA SER A 108 -1.58 6.17 14.02
C SER A 108 -0.89 4.84 14.32
N LEU A 109 -1.39 4.15 15.34
CA LEU A 109 -1.01 2.80 15.73
C LEU A 109 -2.04 1.78 15.20
N TYR A 110 -1.58 0.75 14.51
CA TYR A 110 -2.41 -0.33 13.99
C TYR A 110 -1.97 -1.67 14.56
N LYS A 111 -2.93 -2.58 14.75
CA LYS A 111 -2.66 -3.98 15.09
C LYS A 111 -2.58 -4.82 13.81
N LEU A 112 -1.57 -5.66 13.71
CA LEU A 112 -1.41 -6.64 12.64
C LEU A 112 -2.11 -7.94 13.02
N LEU A 113 -3.00 -8.42 12.15
CA LEU A 113 -3.61 -9.74 12.25
C LEU A 113 -2.88 -10.71 11.31
N ASN A 114 -3.61 -11.42 10.45
CA ASN A 114 -3.00 -12.37 9.53
C ASN A 114 -2.25 -11.63 8.42
N ARG A 115 -1.02 -12.09 8.16
CA ARG A 115 -0.22 -11.60 7.04
C ARG A 115 -0.77 -12.14 5.74
N GLY A 116 -0.88 -11.29 4.73
CA GLY A 116 -1.16 -11.68 3.36
C GLY A 116 0.10 -12.18 2.65
N GLU A 117 -0.08 -13.12 1.72
CA GLU A 117 1.02 -13.66 0.92
C GLU A 117 1.00 -13.11 -0.50
N GLY A 118 2.21 -12.96 -1.09
CA GLY A 118 2.38 -12.60 -2.50
C GLY A 118 1.77 -11.25 -2.90
N GLU A 119 1.39 -11.18 -4.17
CA GLU A 119 0.79 -10.00 -4.80
C GLU A 119 -0.57 -9.65 -4.13
N PRO A 120 -0.88 -8.36 -3.87
CA PRO A 120 -2.19 -7.97 -3.38
C PRO A 120 -3.29 -8.26 -4.39
N PRO A 121 -4.53 -8.54 -3.93
CA PRO A 121 -5.69 -8.67 -4.81
C PRO A 121 -6.02 -7.35 -5.53
N SER A 122 -6.76 -7.42 -6.63
CA SER A 122 -7.07 -6.24 -7.45
C SER A 122 -7.78 -5.11 -6.70
N GLU A 123 -8.59 -5.43 -5.69
CA GLU A 123 -9.26 -4.45 -4.81
C GLU A 123 -8.24 -3.58 -4.06
N ASP A 124 -7.16 -4.19 -3.58
CA ASP A 124 -6.07 -3.49 -2.91
C ASP A 124 -5.28 -2.63 -3.91
N LEU A 125 -5.04 -3.13 -5.12
CA LEU A 125 -4.35 -2.38 -6.18
C LEU A 125 -5.13 -1.12 -6.60
N ILE A 126 -6.46 -1.21 -6.67
CA ILE A 126 -7.35 -0.07 -6.92
C ILE A 126 -7.23 0.94 -5.78
N ARG A 127 -7.26 0.47 -4.53
CA ARG A 127 -7.12 1.33 -3.35
C ARG A 127 -5.79 2.08 -3.31
N ILE A 128 -4.69 1.43 -3.70
CA ILE A 128 -3.39 2.08 -3.84
C ILE A 128 -3.46 3.20 -4.88
N CYS A 129 -4.09 2.95 -6.03
CA CYS A 129 -4.23 3.97 -7.07
C CYS A 129 -4.99 5.21 -6.56
N ALA A 130 -6.12 5.00 -5.89
CA ALA A 130 -6.90 6.08 -5.29
C ALA A 130 -6.08 6.86 -4.25
N ALA A 131 -5.34 6.18 -3.38
CA ALA A 131 -4.48 6.80 -2.38
C ALA A 131 -3.35 7.63 -3.00
N LEU A 132 -2.68 7.15 -4.05
CA LEU A 132 -1.60 7.88 -4.72
C LEU A 132 -2.10 9.17 -5.37
N HIS A 133 -3.33 9.17 -5.92
CA HIS A 133 -4.01 10.38 -6.42
C HIS A 133 -4.38 11.32 -5.28
N LEU A 134 -4.94 10.81 -4.18
CA LEU A 134 -5.26 11.60 -2.99
C LEU A 134 -4.02 12.29 -2.40
N TRP A 135 -2.86 11.63 -2.45
CA TRP A 135 -1.58 12.20 -2.03
C TRP A 135 -0.91 13.11 -3.07
N GLY A 136 -1.53 13.31 -4.24
CA GLY A 136 -1.06 14.20 -5.31
C GLY A 136 0.03 13.61 -6.21
N SER A 137 0.46 12.37 -5.98
CA SER A 137 1.52 11.71 -6.76
C SER A 137 1.00 10.98 -8.02
N GLY A 138 -0.29 10.65 -8.04
CA GLY A 138 -0.92 9.84 -9.08
C GLY A 138 -0.69 10.35 -10.52
N PRO A 139 -0.98 11.64 -10.82
CA PRO A 139 -0.79 12.18 -12.17
C PRO A 139 0.66 12.14 -12.65
N LEU A 140 1.61 12.44 -11.76
CA LEU A 140 3.05 12.45 -12.07
C LEU A 140 3.57 11.05 -12.40
N LEU A 141 3.02 10.01 -11.76
CA LEU A 141 3.44 8.62 -11.91
C LEU A 141 2.65 7.86 -13.00
N GLY A 142 1.70 8.54 -13.67
CA GLY A 142 0.80 7.92 -14.64
C GLY A 142 -0.08 6.83 -14.02
N VAL A 143 -0.42 6.98 -12.73
CA VAL A 143 -1.25 6.01 -12.00
C VAL A 143 -2.69 6.06 -12.54
N PRO A 144 -3.33 4.92 -12.82
CA PRO A 144 -4.74 4.88 -13.20
C PRO A 144 -5.63 5.61 -12.20
N HIS A 145 -6.61 6.37 -12.71
CA HIS A 145 -7.48 7.15 -11.85
C HIS A 145 -8.67 6.31 -11.40
N PHE A 146 -8.76 6.03 -10.10
CA PHE A 146 -9.91 5.42 -9.46
C PHE A 146 -10.41 6.35 -8.36
N PHE A 147 -11.71 6.38 -8.15
CA PHE A 147 -12.36 7.17 -7.10
C PHE A 147 -12.69 6.24 -5.93
N ASP A 148 -12.45 6.72 -4.71
CA ASP A 148 -13.05 6.18 -3.48
C ASP A 148 -14.36 6.89 -3.16
#